data_AF-A0A1J5R9G9-F1
#
_entry.id   AF-A0A1J5R9G9-F1
#
_cell.length_a   1.000
_cell.length_b   1.000
_cell.length_c   1.000
_cell.angle_alpha   90.00
_cell.angle_beta   90.00
_cell.angle_gamma   90.00
#
_symmetry.space_group_name_H-M   'P 1'
#
loop_
_entity.id
_entity.type
_entity.pdbx_description
1 polymer ?
#
loop_
_entity_poly.entity_id
_entity_poly.type
_entity_poly.pdbx_seq_one_letter_code
_entity_poly.pdbx_strand_id
1 'polypeptide(L)'
;MARLGMDVDAVEGIAKQLQSLADQISNLESQINGKVQQLPGIWEGKDAQVFVTQWWPQHQKALKAAADAVKGLGQSALNNAHDQRTVSNH
;
A
#
# COMPACT_ATOMS: atom_id res chain seq x y z
N MET A 1 -15.89 -11.29 -30.29
CA MET A 1 -16.56 -12.24 -29.38
C MET A 1 -16.47 -11.66 -27.98
N ALA A 2 -17.60 -11.42 -27.32
CA ALA A 2 -17.61 -10.89 -25.96
C ALA A 2 -17.06 -11.98 -25.01
N ARG A 3 -15.99 -11.70 -24.26
CA ARG A 3 -15.63 -12.52 -23.09
C ARG A 3 -16.71 -12.26 -22.04
N LEU A 4 -17.64 -13.19 -21.87
CA LEU A 4 -18.51 -13.22 -20.69
C LEU A 4 -17.70 -13.89 -19.57
N GLY A 5 -17.10 -13.11 -18.68
CA GLY A 5 -16.35 -13.60 -17.52
C GLY A 5 -14.98 -12.93 -17.33
N MET A 6 -14.34 -13.27 -16.21
CA MET A 6 -13.00 -12.79 -15.82
C MET A 6 -11.90 -13.66 -16.45
N ASP A 7 -10.84 -13.03 -16.96
CA ASP A 7 -9.57 -13.71 -17.22
C ASP A 7 -8.83 -13.88 -15.89
N VAL A 8 -8.98 -15.05 -15.27
CA VAL A 8 -8.55 -15.28 -13.89
C VAL A 8 -7.05 -15.12 -13.72
N ASP A 9 -6.26 -15.63 -14.67
CA ASP A 9 -4.79 -15.55 -14.61
C ASP A 9 -4.32 -14.10 -14.73
N ALA A 10 -4.93 -13.33 -15.63
CA ALA A 10 -4.63 -11.90 -15.76
C ALA A 10 -4.99 -11.12 -14.48
N VAL A 11 -6.14 -11.41 -13.86
CA VAL A 11 -6.55 -10.75 -12.61
C VAL A 11 -5.64 -11.13 -11.44
N GLU A 12 -5.26 -12.41 -11.29
CA GLU A 12 -4.30 -12.83 -10.27
C GLU A 12 -2.94 -12.13 -10.46
N GLY A 13 -2.50 -11.97 -11.71
CA GLY A 13 -1.28 -11.23 -12.05
C GLY A 13 -1.33 -9.77 -11.60
N ILE A 14 -2.41 -9.06 -11.95
CA ILE A 14 -2.62 -7.66 -11.53
C ILE A 14 -2.74 -7.55 -10.01
N ALA A 15 -3.44 -8.48 -9.36
CA ALA A 15 -3.61 -8.48 -7.92
C ALA A 15 -2.27 -8.58 -7.16
N LYS A 16 -1.35 -9.44 -7.63
CA LYS A 16 0.01 -9.54 -7.09
C LYS A 16 0.82 -8.26 -7.31
N GLN A 17 0.65 -7.61 -8.45
CA GLN A 17 1.28 -6.31 -8.71
C GLN A 17 0.77 -5.23 -7.75
N LEU A 18 -0.54 -5.20 -7.47
CA LEU A 18 -1.11 -4.29 -6.47
C LEU A 18 -0.52 -4.53 -5.08
N GLN A 19 -0.37 -5.80 -4.66
CA GLN A 19 0.30 -6.11 -3.39
C GLN A 19 1.75 -5.60 -3.35
N SER A 20 2.51 -5.79 -4.44
CA SER A 20 3.87 -5.26 -4.53
C SER A 20 3.91 -3.73 -4.45
N LEU A 21 2.96 -3.03 -5.05
CA LEU A 21 2.85 -1.56 -4.94
C LEU A 21 2.54 -1.12 -3.50
N ALA A 22 1.70 -1.85 -2.77
CA ALA A 22 1.45 -1.59 -1.35
C ALA A 22 2.72 -1.75 -0.49
N ASP A 23 3.51 -2.78 -0.77
CA ASP A 23 4.79 -2.99 -0.09
C ASP A 23 5.80 -1.86 -0.41
N GLN A 24 5.79 -1.36 -1.65
CA GLN A 24 6.61 -0.20 -2.02
C GLN A 24 6.22 1.06 -1.25
N ILE A 25 4.93 1.31 -1.01
CA ILE A 25 4.47 2.43 -0.17
C ILE A 25 4.98 2.26 1.26
N SER A 26 4.91 1.05 1.82
CA SER A 26 5.38 0.75 3.17
C SER A 26 6.91 0.94 3.31
N ASN A 27 7.66 0.53 2.29
CA ASN A 27 9.11 0.74 2.22
C ASN A 27 9.46 2.23 2.10
N LEU A 28 8.69 3.00 1.32
CA LEU A 28 8.88 4.44 1.21
C LEU A 28 8.59 5.14 2.55
N GLU A 29 7.51 4.76 3.24
CA GLU A 29 7.19 5.28 4.57
C GLU A 29 8.34 5.06 5.55
N SER A 30 8.91 3.85 5.58
CA SER A 30 10.06 3.51 6.43
C SER A 30 11.30 4.36 6.12
N GLN A 31 11.59 4.59 4.84
CA GLN A 31 12.68 5.45 4.41
C GLN A 31 12.48 6.90 4.82
N ILE A 32 11.25 7.43 4.67
CA ILE A 32 10.91 8.78 5.11
C ILE A 32 11.04 8.88 6.63
N ASN A 33 10.53 7.90 7.39
CA ASN A 33 10.65 7.87 8.84
C ASN A 33 12.11 7.98 9.29
N GLY A 34 13.01 7.20 8.69
CA GLY A 34 14.45 7.27 8.99
C GLY A 34 15.04 8.65 8.75
N LYS A 35 14.65 9.33 7.66
CA LYS A 35 15.11 10.71 7.37
C LYS A 35 14.54 11.72 8.36
N VAL A 36 13.25 11.63 8.69
CA VAL A 36 12.60 12.53 9.66
C VAL A 36 13.26 12.42 11.03
N GLN A 37 13.60 11.21 11.46
CA GLN A 37 14.26 10.97 12.74
C GLN A 37 15.71 11.52 12.81
N GLN A 38 16.35 11.78 11.67
CA GLN A 38 17.69 12.39 11.61
C GLN A 38 17.65 13.92 11.72
N LEU A 39 16.51 14.56 11.41
CA LEU A 39 16.39 16.02 11.39
C LEU A 39 16.75 16.70 12.72
N PRO A 40 16.40 16.17 13.91
CA PRO A 40 16.79 16.79 15.18
C PRO A 40 18.31 16.95 15.38
N GLY A 41 19.14 16.19 14.64
CA GLY A 41 20.60 16.31 14.69
C GLY A 41 21.18 17.45 13.85
N ILE A 42 20.40 18.06 12.95
CA ILE A 42 20.85 19.13 12.04
C ILE A 42 19.91 20.35 12.03
N TRP A 43 18.75 20.24 12.67
CA TRP A 43 17.77 21.30 12.82
C TRP A 43 17.27 21.29 14.26
N GLU A 44 17.69 22.29 15.03
CA GLU A 44 17.30 22.47 16.42
C GLU A 44 16.14 23.46 16.56
N GLY A 45 15.42 23.36 17.68
CA GLY A 45 14.37 24.29 18.06
C GLY A 45 12.96 23.73 18.00
N LYS A 46 12.00 24.60 18.35
CA LYS A 46 10.58 24.23 18.49
C LYS A 46 9.98 23.70 17.19
N ASP A 47 10.33 24.29 16.06
CA ASP A 47 9.77 23.90 14.77
C ASP A 47 10.23 22.49 14.35
N ALA A 48 11.49 22.14 14.60
CA ALA A 48 12.01 20.80 14.37
C ALA A 48 11.26 19.76 15.23
N GLN A 49 11.02 20.07 16.50
CA GLN A 49 10.22 19.22 17.38
C GLN A 49 8.79 19.08 16.89
N VAL A 50 8.13 20.18 16.50
CA VAL A 50 6.76 20.15 15.95
C VAL A 50 6.70 19.31 14.67
N PHE A 51 7.67 19.47 13.78
CA PHE A 51 7.74 18.71 12.54
C PHE A 51 7.78 17.19 12.80
N VAL A 52 8.66 16.74 13.71
CA VAL A 52 8.82 15.31 14.02
C VAL A 52 7.67 14.76 14.87
N THR A 53 7.17 15.53 15.84
CA THR A 53 6.22 15.02 16.84
C THR A 53 4.75 15.25 16.49
N GLN A 54 4.44 16.22 15.62
CA GLN A 54 3.06 16.58 15.30
C GLN A 54 2.74 16.39 13.82
N TRP A 55 3.64 16.80 12.91
CA TRP A 55 3.35 16.75 11.47
C TRP A 55 3.65 15.38 10.89
N TRP A 56 4.84 14.83 11.16
CA TRP A 56 5.23 13.52 10.64
C TRP A 56 4.23 12.39 10.97
N PRO A 57 3.72 12.23 12.21
CA PRO A 57 2.79 11.15 12.52
C PRO A 57 1.51 11.18 11.66
N GLN A 58 1.04 12.36 11.26
CA GLN A 58 -0.15 12.50 10.39
C GLN A 58 0.15 11.98 8.98
N HIS A 59 1.29 12.35 8.41
CA HIS A 59 1.73 11.87 7.11
C HIS A 59 2.05 10.37 7.11
N GLN A 60 2.69 9.89 8.17
CA GLN A 60 2.96 8.48 8.38
C GLN A 60 1.66 7.66 8.37
N LYS A 61 0.64 8.14 9.09
CA LYS A 61 -0.69 7.51 9.12
C LYS A 61 -1.33 7.47 7.72
N ALA A 62 -1.23 8.55 6.95
CA ALA A 62 -1.78 8.62 5.60
C ALA A 62 -1.09 7.63 4.64
N LEU A 63 0.24 7.50 4.72
CA LEU A 63 1.00 6.53 3.91
C LEU A 63 0.63 5.09 4.26
N LYS A 64 0.50 4.77 5.55
CA LYS A 64 0.04 3.45 6.01
C LYS A 64 -1.37 3.15 5.51
N ALA A 65 -2.29 4.10 5.65
CA ALA A 65 -3.66 3.93 5.14
C ALA A 65 -3.70 3.72 3.61
N ALA A 66 -2.83 4.39 2.85
CA ALA A 66 -2.71 4.18 1.40
C ALA A 66 -2.17 2.79 1.07
N ALA A 67 -1.13 2.32 1.78
CA ALA A 67 -0.61 0.96 1.62
C ALA A 67 -1.69 -0.09 1.91
N ASP A 68 -2.42 0.05 3.02
CA ASP A 68 -3.50 -0.85 3.41
C ASP A 68 -4.64 -0.87 2.38
N ALA A 69 -5.02 0.29 1.85
CA ALA A 69 -6.06 0.39 0.83
C ALA A 69 -5.66 -0.33 -0.48
N VAL A 70 -4.43 -0.14 -0.95
CA VAL A 70 -3.92 -0.81 -2.15
C VAL A 70 -3.78 -2.32 -1.92
N LYS A 71 -3.31 -2.73 -0.74
CA LYS A 71 -3.22 -4.15 -0.36
C LYS A 71 -4.60 -4.81 -0.31
N GLY A 72 -5.58 -4.12 0.28
CA GLY A 72 -6.97 -4.56 0.32
C GLY A 72 -7.57 -4.73 -1.08
N LEU A 73 -7.32 -3.78 -1.99
CA LEU A 73 -7.74 -3.89 -3.39
C LEU A 73 -7.15 -5.12 -4.09
N GLY A 74 -5.84 -5.37 -3.91
CA GLY A 74 -5.18 -6.58 -4.41
C GLY A 74 -5.79 -7.86 -3.83
N GLN A 75 -6.06 -7.88 -2.53
CA GLN A 75 -6.70 -9.04 -1.88
C GLN A 75 -8.12 -9.29 -2.42
N SER A 76 -8.92 -8.25 -2.62
CA SER A 76 -10.25 -8.39 -3.21
C SER A 76 -10.19 -8.96 -4.62
N ALA A 77 -9.20 -8.56 -5.44
CA ALA A 77 -9.01 -9.12 -6.77
C ALA A 77 -8.64 -10.62 -6.72
N LEU A 78 -7.77 -11.03 -5.79
CA LEU A 78 -7.45 -12.46 -5.57
C LEU A 78 -8.68 -13.26 -5.15
N ASN A 79 -9.49 -12.71 -4.23
CA ASN A 79 -10.71 -13.38 -3.77
C ASN A 79 -11.68 -13.61 -4.94
N ASN A 80 -11.94 -12.57 -5.74
CA ASN A 80 -12.83 -12.68 -6.89
C ASN A 80 -12.32 -13.67 -7.95
N ALA A 81 -11.00 -13.70 -8.19
CA ALA A 81 -10.35 -14.66 -9.07
C ALA A 81 -10.53 -16.11 -8.58
N HIS A 82 -10.34 -16.33 -7.28
CA HIS A 82 -10.53 -17.63 -6.64
C HIS A 82 -11.98 -18.11 -6.74
N ASP A 83 -12.94 -17.24 -6.45
CA ASP A 83 -14.37 -17.54 -6.54
C ASP A 83 -14.77 -17.91 -7.98
N GLN A 84 -14.28 -17.15 -8.98
CA GLN A 84 -14.54 -17.46 -10.38
C GLN A 84 -13.98 -18.82 -10.80
N ARG A 85 -12.76 -19.19 -10.38
CA ARG A 85 -12.18 -20.51 -10.66
C ARG A 85 -13.02 -21.63 -10.04
N THR A 86 -13.49 -21.43 -8.83
CA THR A 86 -14.33 -22.41 -8.12
C THR A 86 -15.65 -22.64 -8.84
N VAL A 87 -16.34 -21.56 -9.24
CA VAL A 87 -17.62 -21.65 -9.96
C VAL A 87 -17.46 -22.21 -11.38
N SER A 88 -16.39 -21.84 -12.09
CA SER A 88 -16.20 -22.26 -13.49
C SER A 88 -15.70 -23.71 -13.64
N ASN A 89 -15.20 -24.31 -12.56
CA ASN A 89 -14.75 -25.71 -12.52
C ASN A 89 -15.86 -26.68 -12.07
N HIS A 90 -17.09 -26.20 -11.85
CA HIS A 90 -18.30 -26.98 -11.59
C HIS A 90 -19.20 -27.02 -12.83
#